data_AF-A0A1M6X6Q0-F1
#
_entry.id   AF-A0A1M6X6Q0-F1
#
_cell.length_a   1.000
_cell.length_b   1.000
_cell.length_c   1.000
_cell.angle_alpha   90.00
_cell.angle_beta   90.00
_cell.angle_gamma   90.00
#
_symmetry.space_group_name_H-M   'P 1'
#
loop_
_entity.id
_entity.type
_entity.pdbx_description
1 polymer ?
#
loop_
_entity_poly.entity_id
_entity_poly.type
_entity_poly.pdbx_seq_one_letter_code
_entity_poly.pdbx_strand_id
1 'polypeptide(L)'
;MGVGFTQAALEDIRQADLRLIIQVRTWPGITQEEMEKTFSTYQGLPNLSAILFNDSTVPGYPGLLPDLAEQVRGLGIPVGEVEFFPQEGLNKLGLLLNKQVVRVHTIPQNELKQLSPDQALDRYTLAAVERNHRVLMIRPNLTNGNPLQDNLGFIDRLRGSLEQAGLQVGPASLLPPVQVSRLWIFLAGLGVISGGLLLLEKRLNIALILWVGFLASLIWATMLLLNEDVARKGMALVAAILFPILSMTTFIKRNEKGVANAVVSLLGLSLVSLLGSVFMVGLLTDAGYMLKLNQYAGVKLTYLVPPVVVTLYFLSSFDKGSGVCQRLKGFLQQPVSTGLLLGIGVLVAAGAIYLLRTGNEGIVVSDTEIQFRTALAHFLGVRPRTKEFLLGNPALLLLLRYGYRDHRYLPLLLLAAIGQTSMVATFAHTFTPLLISLERATVGILLGVILGLVFMVVWKLFYVCFRKPSSVPE
;
A
#
# COMPACT_ATOMS: atom_id res chain seq x y z
N MET A 1 0.26 -0.19 40.93
CA MET A 1 1.57 -0.49 40.32
C MET A 1 1.55 -1.94 39.85
N GLY A 2 1.95 -2.23 38.61
CA GLY A 2 2.21 -3.61 38.20
C GLY A 2 3.33 -4.17 39.07
N VAL A 3 3.17 -5.40 39.56
CA VAL A 3 3.97 -5.98 40.66
C VAL A 3 5.42 -6.33 40.27
N GLY A 4 5.97 -5.69 39.24
CA GLY A 4 7.26 -6.02 38.63
C GLY A 4 7.26 -7.39 37.95
N PHE A 5 8.45 -7.84 37.57
CA PHE A 5 8.70 -9.19 37.05
C PHE A 5 9.09 -10.11 38.20
N THR A 6 8.56 -11.35 38.23
CA THR A 6 8.93 -12.31 39.27
C THR A 6 10.37 -12.79 39.08
N GLN A 7 11.14 -12.87 40.17
CA GLN A 7 12.53 -13.34 40.13
C GLN A 7 12.65 -14.77 39.58
N ALA A 8 11.70 -15.64 39.91
CA ALA A 8 11.65 -17.01 39.38
C ALA A 8 11.57 -17.02 37.84
N ALA A 9 10.66 -16.24 37.24
CA ALA A 9 10.53 -16.18 35.79
C ALA A 9 11.78 -15.58 35.11
N LEU A 10 12.43 -14.60 35.73
CA LEU A 10 13.68 -14.02 35.20
C LEU A 10 14.83 -15.03 35.23
N GLU A 11 14.90 -15.85 36.28
CA GLU A 11 15.89 -16.90 36.41
C GLU A 11 15.66 -18.04 35.40
N ASP A 12 14.41 -18.45 35.19
CA ASP A 12 14.05 -19.43 34.15
C ASP A 12 14.49 -18.96 32.75
N ILE A 13 14.22 -17.68 32.43
CA ILE A 13 14.63 -17.05 31.16
C ILE A 13 16.15 -17.04 31.02
N ARG A 14 16.87 -16.72 32.10
CA ARG A 14 18.34 -16.70 32.13
C ARG A 14 18.93 -18.09 31.93
N GLN A 15 18.38 -19.11 32.58
CA GLN A 15 18.82 -20.50 32.45
C GLN A 15 18.56 -21.06 31.05
N ALA A 16 17.48 -20.63 30.41
CA ALA A 16 17.12 -21.04 29.06
C ALA A 16 17.82 -20.23 27.94
N ASP A 17 18.73 -19.31 28.28
CA ASP A 17 19.39 -18.36 27.35
C ASP A 17 18.40 -17.61 26.44
N LEU A 18 17.23 -17.27 26.99
CA LEU A 18 16.19 -16.56 26.29
C LEU A 18 16.40 -15.05 26.39
N ARG A 19 16.02 -14.33 25.32
CA ARG A 19 15.99 -12.87 25.31
C ARG A 19 14.65 -12.36 25.80
N LEU A 20 14.68 -11.29 26.59
CA LEU A 20 13.51 -10.72 27.22
C LEU A 20 12.94 -9.59 26.38
N ILE A 21 11.63 -9.60 26.16
CA ILE A 21 10.86 -8.45 25.67
C ILE A 21 9.84 -8.10 26.75
N ILE A 22 9.96 -6.91 27.33
CA ILE A 22 9.04 -6.47 28.39
C ILE A 22 7.83 -5.74 27.82
N GLN A 23 6.69 -5.86 28.50
CA GLN A 23 5.47 -5.15 28.17
C GLN A 23 5.08 -4.24 29.33
N VAL A 24 5.29 -2.93 29.15
CA VAL A 24 5.04 -1.91 30.18
C VAL A 24 3.59 -1.43 30.08
N ARG A 25 2.94 -1.32 31.23
CA ARG A 25 1.61 -0.72 31.35
C ARG A 25 1.72 0.75 31.70
N THR A 26 0.73 1.53 31.28
CA THR A 26 0.50 2.90 31.74
C THR A 26 -0.18 2.87 33.11
N TRP A 27 0.09 3.87 33.96
CA TRP A 27 -0.57 4.03 35.26
C TRP A 27 -1.09 5.45 35.45
N PRO A 28 -2.13 5.65 36.30
CA PRO A 28 -2.66 6.98 36.58
C PRO A 28 -1.63 7.84 37.32
N GLY A 29 -1.57 9.14 36.99
CA GLY A 29 -0.78 10.11 37.75
C GLY A 29 0.73 10.06 37.53
N ILE A 30 1.20 9.46 36.42
CA ILE A 30 2.63 9.36 36.09
C ILE A 30 3.35 10.70 36.31
N THR A 31 4.35 10.67 37.19
CA THR A 31 5.32 11.74 37.37
C THR A 31 6.66 11.34 36.76
N GLN A 32 7.53 12.33 36.51
CA GLN A 32 8.88 12.09 35.99
C GLN A 32 9.70 11.19 36.94
N GLU A 33 9.63 11.45 38.24
CA GLU A 33 10.34 10.68 39.28
C GLU A 33 9.85 9.22 39.34
N GLU A 34 8.53 8.98 39.28
CA GLU A 34 7.99 7.62 39.25
C GLU A 34 8.38 6.86 37.98
N MET A 35 8.45 7.56 36.85
CA MET A 35 8.88 6.99 35.58
C MET A 35 10.35 6.57 35.66
N GLU A 36 11.23 7.45 36.12
CA GLU A 36 12.65 7.16 36.31
C GLU A 36 12.86 5.98 37.27
N LYS A 37 12.17 6.00 38.41
CA LYS A 37 12.22 4.89 39.38
C LYS A 37 11.76 3.57 38.76
N THR A 38 10.71 3.60 37.94
CA THR A 38 10.21 2.40 37.26
C THR A 38 11.21 1.89 36.22
N PHE A 39 11.74 2.77 35.36
CA PHE A 39 12.66 2.40 34.28
C PHE A 39 14.05 1.99 34.78
N SER A 40 14.51 2.51 35.92
CA SER A 40 15.74 2.04 36.57
C SER A 40 15.68 0.55 36.95
N THR A 41 14.50 0.03 37.32
CA THR A 41 14.32 -1.40 37.58
C THR A 41 14.49 -2.27 36.33
N TYR A 42 14.29 -1.68 35.14
CA TYR A 42 14.43 -2.40 33.86
C TYR A 42 15.88 -2.47 33.37
N GLN A 43 16.75 -1.54 33.78
CA GLN A 43 18.18 -1.56 33.45
C GLN A 43 18.89 -2.80 34.02
N GLY A 44 18.40 -3.34 35.14
CA GLY A 44 18.93 -4.55 35.76
C GLY A 44 18.45 -5.87 35.17
N LEU A 45 17.59 -5.84 34.14
CA LEU A 45 17.03 -7.06 33.55
C LEU A 45 18.02 -7.73 32.59
N PRO A 46 18.24 -9.06 32.70
CA PRO A 46 19.14 -9.78 31.81
C PRO A 46 18.55 -9.90 30.39
N ASN A 47 19.43 -9.84 29.38
CA ASN A 47 19.12 -10.12 27.98
C ASN A 47 17.91 -9.35 27.40
N LEU A 48 17.70 -8.11 27.86
CA LEU A 48 16.61 -7.25 27.39
C LEU A 48 16.82 -6.87 25.91
N SER A 49 15.85 -7.19 25.06
CA SER A 49 15.97 -7.06 23.60
C SER A 49 15.03 -6.02 22.98
N ALA A 50 13.89 -5.74 23.61
CA ALA A 50 12.95 -4.71 23.18
C ALA A 50 11.97 -4.37 24.30
N ILE A 51 11.31 -3.22 24.18
CA ILE A 51 10.20 -2.80 25.03
C ILE A 51 8.92 -2.65 24.22
N LEU A 52 7.82 -3.15 24.77
CA LEU A 52 6.47 -3.01 24.26
C LEU A 52 5.60 -2.30 25.29
N PHE A 53 4.45 -1.81 24.84
CA PHE A 53 3.46 -1.17 25.71
C PHE A 53 2.12 -1.90 25.58
N ASN A 54 1.44 -2.10 26.72
CA ASN A 54 0.22 -2.92 26.79
C ASN A 54 -1.08 -2.16 26.54
N ASP A 55 -1.09 -0.85 26.81
CA ASP A 55 -2.31 -0.06 26.85
C ASP A 55 -2.45 0.77 25.56
N SER A 56 -3.65 1.31 25.30
CA SER A 56 -3.93 2.12 24.11
C SER A 56 -3.16 3.44 24.05
N THR A 57 -2.48 3.82 25.14
CA THR A 57 -1.65 5.02 25.26
C THR A 57 -0.31 4.66 25.87
N VAL A 58 0.77 5.26 25.37
CA VAL A 58 2.10 5.08 25.99
C VAL A 58 2.19 5.85 27.32
N PRO A 59 3.01 5.38 28.28
CA PRO A 59 3.19 6.05 29.56
C PRO A 59 3.56 7.53 29.41
N GLY A 60 2.94 8.42 30.18
CA GLY A 60 3.26 9.85 30.18
C GLY A 60 2.74 10.65 28.99
N TYR A 61 2.02 10.04 28.04
CA TYR A 61 1.42 10.80 26.93
C TYR A 61 0.31 11.75 27.41
N PRO A 62 0.21 12.99 26.89
CA PRO A 62 1.14 13.63 25.94
C PRO A 62 2.31 14.37 26.61
N GLY A 63 2.24 14.70 27.90
CA GLY A 63 3.12 15.68 28.54
C GLY A 63 4.56 15.22 28.79
N LEU A 64 4.76 13.97 29.20
CA LEU A 64 6.04 13.38 29.62
C LEU A 64 6.64 12.45 28.56
N LEU A 65 6.27 12.66 27.29
CA LEU A 65 6.79 11.85 26.19
C LEU A 65 8.31 12.03 25.97
N PRO A 66 8.89 13.24 26.10
CA PRO A 66 10.34 13.42 26.05
C PRO A 66 11.06 12.66 27.16
N ASP A 67 10.52 12.67 28.39
CA ASP A 67 11.06 11.94 29.54
C ASP A 67 11.03 10.43 29.27
N LEU A 68 9.92 9.90 28.77
CA LEU A 68 9.82 8.50 28.37
C LEU A 68 10.87 8.15 27.31
N ALA A 69 11.11 9.02 26.34
CA ALA A 69 12.12 8.81 25.31
C ALA A 69 13.54 8.76 25.89
N GLU A 70 13.84 9.58 26.91
CA GLU A 70 15.12 9.53 27.61
C GLU A 70 15.29 8.22 28.39
N GLN A 71 14.27 7.81 29.14
CA GLN A 71 14.31 6.56 29.90
C GLN A 71 14.48 5.33 29.01
N VAL A 72 13.75 5.25 27.90
CA VAL A 72 13.89 4.16 26.93
C VAL A 72 15.26 4.19 26.24
N ARG A 73 15.79 5.37 25.92
CA ARG A 73 17.13 5.50 25.33
C ARG A 73 18.21 5.01 26.29
N GLY A 74 18.04 5.25 27.59
CA GLY A 74 18.93 4.74 28.64
C GLY A 74 19.00 3.22 28.70
N LEU A 75 17.95 2.52 28.25
CA LEU A 75 17.96 1.05 28.15
C LEU A 75 18.76 0.53 26.94
N GLY A 76 19.01 1.36 25.93
CA GLY A 76 19.72 0.95 24.71
C GLY A 76 18.98 -0.07 23.84
N ILE A 77 17.66 -0.21 24.00
CA ILE A 77 16.82 -1.17 23.29
C ILE A 77 15.77 -0.48 22.42
N PRO A 78 15.31 -1.12 21.33
CA PRO A 78 14.21 -0.58 20.53
C PRO A 78 12.84 -0.71 21.20
N VAL A 79 11.94 0.17 20.80
CA VAL A 79 10.51 0.06 21.06
C VAL A 79 9.86 -0.82 19.99
N GLY A 80 8.91 -1.67 20.35
CA GLY A 80 8.14 -2.42 19.37
C GLY A 80 6.82 -1.74 18.99
N GLU A 81 6.53 -1.73 17.69
CA GLU A 81 5.22 -1.36 17.11
C GLU A 81 4.41 -2.62 16.85
N VAL A 82 3.33 -2.83 17.60
CA VAL A 82 2.48 -4.01 17.46
C VAL A 82 1.44 -3.78 16.35
N GLU A 83 1.48 -4.62 15.32
CA GLU A 83 0.54 -4.54 14.22
C GLU A 83 -0.89 -4.78 14.69
N PHE A 84 -1.84 -3.97 14.19
CA PHE A 84 -3.25 -3.95 14.57
C PHE A 84 -3.55 -3.49 16.00
N PHE A 85 -2.56 -2.92 16.69
CA PHE A 85 -2.74 -2.32 18.01
C PHE A 85 -2.25 -0.85 18.00
N PRO A 86 -3.05 0.09 17.45
CA PRO A 86 -2.66 1.50 17.42
C PRO A 86 -2.60 2.07 18.84
N GLN A 87 -1.46 2.68 19.18
CA GLN A 87 -1.23 3.28 20.51
C GLN A 87 -0.94 4.77 20.38
N GLU A 88 -1.62 5.59 21.18
CA GLU A 88 -1.38 7.03 21.21
C GLU A 88 0.02 7.33 21.75
N GLY A 89 0.71 8.24 21.08
CA GLY A 89 2.07 8.67 21.46
C GLY A 89 3.19 7.77 20.94
N LEU A 90 2.93 6.51 20.60
CA LEU A 90 3.97 5.55 20.16
C LEU A 90 4.75 6.03 18.93
N ASN A 91 4.05 6.56 17.92
CA ASN A 91 4.68 7.09 16.71
C ASN A 91 5.60 8.28 17.01
N LYS A 92 5.17 9.17 17.91
CA LYS A 92 5.97 10.33 18.34
C LYS A 92 7.18 9.88 19.16
N LEU A 93 7.00 8.89 20.05
CA LEU A 93 8.08 8.27 20.81
C LEU A 93 9.12 7.64 19.88
N GLY A 94 8.69 6.88 18.88
CA GLY A 94 9.57 6.27 17.88
C GLY A 94 10.41 7.30 17.12
N LEU A 95 9.84 8.47 16.80
CA LEU A 95 10.58 9.59 16.20
C LEU A 95 11.60 10.20 17.17
N LEU A 96 11.25 10.40 18.45
CA LEU A 96 12.15 10.88 19.49
C LEU A 96 13.29 9.90 19.81
N LEU A 97 13.08 8.61 19.57
CA LEU A 97 14.08 7.54 19.72
C LEU A 97 14.93 7.32 18.46
N ASN A 98 15.05 8.33 17.59
CA ASN A 98 15.80 8.23 16.34
C ASN A 98 15.40 7.02 15.48
N LYS A 99 14.10 6.67 15.50
CA LYS A 99 13.52 5.56 14.73
C LYS A 99 14.08 4.18 15.13
N GLN A 100 14.58 4.02 16.36
CA GLN A 100 14.90 2.72 16.94
C GLN A 100 13.61 1.96 17.31
N VAL A 101 12.92 1.49 16.27
CA VAL A 101 11.64 0.80 16.39
C VAL A 101 11.70 -0.52 15.63
N VAL A 102 11.18 -1.58 16.24
CA VAL A 102 11.00 -2.90 15.62
C VAL A 102 9.52 -3.16 15.39
N ARG A 103 9.16 -3.68 14.21
CA ARG A 103 7.77 -4.01 13.91
C ARG A 103 7.44 -5.41 14.41
N VAL A 104 6.36 -5.53 15.17
CA VAL A 104 5.91 -6.75 15.84
C VAL A 104 4.59 -7.21 15.23
N HIS A 105 4.53 -8.47 14.81
CA HIS A 105 3.27 -9.08 14.36
C HIS A 105 2.72 -10.02 15.42
N THR A 106 1.42 -9.92 15.70
CA THR A 106 0.69 -10.90 16.51
C THR A 106 -0.64 -11.20 15.85
N ILE A 107 -1.14 -12.42 16.06
CA ILE A 107 -2.51 -12.80 15.69
C ILE A 107 -3.37 -12.66 16.94
N PRO A 108 -4.43 -11.84 16.92
CA PRO A 108 -5.39 -11.74 18.02
C PRO A 108 -5.98 -13.11 18.39
N GLN A 109 -6.22 -13.36 19.68
CA GLN A 109 -6.63 -14.70 20.15
C GLN A 109 -8.01 -15.13 19.63
N ASN A 110 -8.93 -14.18 19.42
CA ASN A 110 -10.23 -14.42 18.80
C ASN A 110 -10.09 -14.90 17.34
N GLU A 111 -9.12 -14.37 16.61
CA GLU A 111 -8.85 -14.74 15.22
C GLU A 111 -8.05 -16.05 15.13
N LEU A 112 -7.09 -16.26 16.04
CA LEU A 112 -6.30 -17.49 16.09
C LEU A 112 -7.16 -18.74 16.26
N LYS A 113 -8.28 -18.65 17.00
CA LYS A 113 -9.25 -19.74 17.16
C LYS A 113 -9.99 -20.13 15.88
N GLN A 114 -10.03 -19.23 14.88
CA GLN A 114 -10.72 -19.45 13.61
C GLN A 114 -9.77 -19.93 12.51
N LEU A 115 -8.46 -19.88 12.75
CA LEU A 115 -7.45 -20.25 11.77
C LEU A 115 -6.97 -21.68 12.01
N SER A 116 -6.74 -22.40 10.91
CA SER A 116 -5.95 -23.63 10.95
C SER A 116 -4.47 -23.33 11.26
N PRO A 117 -3.71 -24.29 11.81
CA PRO A 117 -2.28 -24.12 12.07
C PRO A 117 -1.50 -23.66 10.84
N ASP A 118 -1.81 -24.17 9.65
CA ASP A 118 -1.11 -23.82 8.42
C ASP A 118 -1.45 -22.39 7.95
N GLN A 119 -2.70 -21.94 8.11
CA GLN A 119 -3.07 -20.54 7.85
C GLN A 119 -2.36 -19.57 8.81
N ALA A 120 -2.20 -19.95 10.08
CA ALA A 120 -1.44 -19.16 11.04
C ALA A 120 0.05 -19.10 10.68
N LEU A 121 0.64 -20.24 10.31
CA LEU A 121 2.02 -20.36 9.83
C LEU A 121 2.28 -19.45 8.63
N ASP A 122 1.42 -19.52 7.61
CA ASP A 122 1.49 -18.67 6.42
C ASP A 122 1.42 -17.19 6.81
N ARG A 123 0.49 -16.81 7.68
CA ARG A 123 0.32 -15.42 8.10
C ARG A 123 1.55 -14.87 8.82
N TYR A 124 2.14 -15.64 9.73
CA TYR A 124 3.38 -15.26 10.42
C TYR A 124 4.55 -15.13 9.45
N THR A 125 4.70 -16.10 8.54
CA THR A 125 5.74 -16.08 7.50
C THR A 125 5.62 -14.82 6.63
N LEU A 126 4.41 -14.52 6.15
CA LEU A 126 4.15 -13.34 5.33
C LEU A 126 4.29 -12.03 6.11
N ALA A 127 4.03 -12.03 7.41
CA ALA A 127 4.31 -10.87 8.26
C ALA A 127 5.79 -10.49 8.23
N ALA A 128 6.68 -11.48 8.29
CA ALA A 128 8.12 -11.28 8.22
C ALA A 128 8.57 -10.92 6.80
N VAL A 129 8.21 -11.74 5.81
CA VAL A 129 8.69 -11.64 4.41
C VAL A 129 8.12 -10.42 3.70
N GLU A 130 6.80 -10.27 3.67
CA GLU A 130 6.15 -9.23 2.85
C GLU A 130 6.00 -7.89 3.59
N ARG A 131 5.86 -7.92 4.91
CA ARG A 131 5.54 -6.72 5.72
C ARG A 131 6.68 -6.30 6.64
N ASN A 132 7.84 -6.94 6.53
CA ASN A 132 9.07 -6.61 7.26
C ASN A 132 8.91 -6.58 8.79
N HIS A 133 8.05 -7.41 9.38
CA HIS A 133 8.03 -7.58 10.84
C HIS A 133 9.27 -8.34 11.29
N ARG A 134 9.95 -7.84 12.33
CA ARG A 134 11.20 -8.41 12.86
C ARG A 134 11.00 -9.17 14.16
N VAL A 135 9.82 -9.04 14.77
CA VAL A 135 9.39 -9.83 15.92
C VAL A 135 8.05 -10.47 15.60
N LEU A 136 7.94 -11.78 15.80
CA LEU A 136 6.70 -12.53 15.68
C LEU A 136 6.25 -12.94 17.07
N MET A 137 5.21 -12.28 17.60
CA MET A 137 4.66 -12.58 18.91
C MET A 137 3.60 -13.67 18.78
N ILE A 138 4.00 -14.88 19.18
CA ILE A 138 3.17 -16.08 19.15
C ILE A 138 2.48 -16.21 20.51
N ARG A 139 1.16 -16.40 20.48
CA ARG A 139 0.38 -16.71 21.68
C ARG A 139 0.29 -18.22 21.80
N PRO A 140 0.71 -18.82 22.92
CA PRO A 140 0.69 -20.27 23.06
C PRO A 140 -0.74 -20.78 22.99
N ASN A 141 -0.94 -21.85 22.22
CA ASN A 141 -2.20 -22.58 22.25
C ASN A 141 -2.20 -23.52 23.46
N LEU A 142 -3.13 -23.29 24.39
CA LEU A 142 -3.25 -24.07 25.63
C LEU A 142 -4.39 -25.10 25.57
N THR A 143 -4.98 -25.34 24.40
CA THR A 143 -6.13 -26.23 24.23
C THR A 143 -5.73 -27.63 23.78
N ASN A 144 -6.21 -28.65 24.51
CA ASN A 144 -6.18 -30.11 24.25
C ASN A 144 -4.82 -30.76 23.90
N GLY A 145 -4.63 -32.04 24.26
CA GLY A 145 -3.45 -32.81 23.89
C GLY A 145 -2.20 -32.50 24.74
N ASN A 146 -1.06 -32.28 24.08
CA ASN A 146 0.23 -31.92 24.71
C ASN A 146 0.64 -30.50 24.27
N PRO A 147 0.17 -29.45 24.98
CA PRO A 147 0.35 -28.06 24.56
C PRO A 147 1.81 -27.68 24.35
N LEU A 148 2.73 -28.21 25.16
CA LEU A 148 4.15 -27.88 25.02
C LEU A 148 4.69 -28.39 23.69
N GLN A 149 4.47 -29.66 23.38
CA GLN A 149 4.96 -30.27 22.14
C GLN A 149 4.33 -29.65 20.89
N ASP A 150 3.03 -29.32 20.97
CA ASP A 150 2.33 -28.70 19.85
C ASP A 150 2.83 -27.28 19.56
N ASN A 151 3.06 -26.47 20.59
CA ASN A 151 3.62 -25.12 20.43
C ASN A 151 5.08 -25.17 19.94
N LEU A 152 5.90 -26.09 20.45
CA LEU A 152 7.28 -26.29 19.98
C LEU A 152 7.30 -26.72 18.51
N GLY A 153 6.46 -27.69 18.12
CA GLY A 153 6.34 -28.13 16.73
C GLY A 153 5.82 -27.03 15.79
N PHE A 154 4.97 -26.13 16.29
CA PHE A 154 4.58 -24.93 15.53
C PHE A 154 5.74 -23.95 15.34
N ILE A 155 6.52 -23.68 16.40
CA ILE A 155 7.70 -22.81 16.33
C ILE A 155 8.76 -23.38 15.38
N ASP A 156 9.00 -24.69 15.39
CA ASP A 156 9.94 -25.35 14.48
C ASP A 156 9.50 -25.24 13.02
N ARG A 157 8.21 -25.47 12.73
CA ARG A 157 7.66 -25.26 11.38
C ARG A 157 7.79 -23.81 10.95
N LEU A 158 7.54 -22.86 11.85
CA LEU A 158 7.69 -21.44 11.56
C LEU A 158 9.15 -21.06 11.28
N ARG A 159 10.09 -21.55 12.07
CA ARG A 159 11.53 -21.38 11.80
C ARG A 159 11.89 -21.93 10.42
N GLY A 160 11.48 -23.16 10.10
CA GLY A 160 11.76 -23.77 8.80
C GLY A 160 11.17 -22.98 7.63
N SER A 161 9.94 -22.47 7.76
CA SER A 161 9.29 -21.61 6.76
C SER A 161 10.05 -20.29 6.54
N LEU A 162 10.53 -19.65 7.62
CA LEU A 162 11.30 -18.42 7.54
C LEU A 162 12.68 -18.64 6.88
N GLU A 163 13.36 -19.74 7.22
CA GLU A 163 14.66 -20.11 6.65
C GLU A 163 14.55 -20.46 5.16
N GLN A 164 13.50 -21.18 4.76
CA GLN A 164 13.18 -21.44 3.35
C GLN A 164 12.92 -20.15 2.57
N ALA A 165 12.34 -19.14 3.22
CA ALA A 165 12.15 -17.81 2.65
C ALA A 165 13.43 -16.94 2.66
N GLY A 166 14.58 -17.48 3.10
CA GLY A 166 15.87 -16.80 3.12
C GLY A 166 16.07 -15.86 4.32
N LEU A 167 15.26 -15.97 5.37
CA LEU A 167 15.40 -15.20 6.61
C LEU A 167 16.18 -15.99 7.67
N GLN A 168 16.87 -15.26 8.55
CA GLN A 168 17.57 -15.85 9.70
C GLN A 168 16.83 -15.53 10.99
N VAL A 169 16.65 -16.54 11.85
CA VAL A 169 16.02 -16.38 13.17
C VAL A 169 17.10 -15.99 14.19
N GLY A 170 16.92 -14.84 14.83
CA GLY A 170 17.90 -14.30 15.78
C GLY A 170 17.38 -13.04 16.49
N PRO A 171 18.28 -12.20 17.06
CA PRO A 171 17.89 -10.91 17.60
C PRO A 171 17.16 -10.06 16.56
N ALA A 172 16.17 -9.28 16.99
CA ALA A 172 15.45 -8.37 16.10
C ALA A 172 16.40 -7.29 15.58
N SER A 173 16.63 -7.27 14.27
CA SER A 173 17.45 -6.25 13.61
C SER A 173 16.72 -4.92 13.50
N LEU A 174 17.42 -3.81 13.74
CA LEU A 174 16.92 -2.48 13.44
C LEU A 174 17.01 -2.18 11.94
N LEU A 175 16.10 -1.33 11.46
CA LEU A 175 16.25 -0.77 10.12
C LEU A 175 17.45 0.21 10.15
N PRO A 176 18.46 0.04 9.28
CA PRO A 176 19.60 0.94 9.27
C PRO A 176 19.16 2.37 8.92
N PRO A 177 19.86 3.40 9.42
CA PRO A 177 19.55 4.78 9.10
C PRO A 177 19.66 5.00 7.59
N VAL A 178 18.56 5.38 6.96
CA VAL A 178 18.52 5.72 5.54
C VAL A 178 18.96 7.17 5.40
N GLN A 179 20.14 7.41 4.82
CA GLN A 179 20.60 8.77 4.54
C GLN A 179 19.79 9.34 3.37
N VAL A 180 18.99 10.37 3.65
CA VAL A 180 18.16 11.01 2.63
C VAL A 180 18.82 12.32 2.22
N SER A 181 19.31 12.40 0.99
CA SER A 181 19.87 13.65 0.46
C SER A 181 18.75 14.58 0.00
N ARG A 182 18.76 15.82 0.51
CA ARG A 182 17.82 16.87 0.08
C ARG A 182 17.93 17.18 -1.41
N LEU A 183 19.12 17.04 -2.00
CA LEU A 183 19.32 17.24 -3.44
C LEU A 183 18.53 16.20 -4.25
N TRP A 184 18.59 14.92 -3.86
CA TRP A 184 17.86 13.86 -4.55
C TRP A 184 16.34 14.02 -4.41
N ILE A 185 15.87 14.44 -3.23
CA ILE A 185 14.45 14.80 -3.03
C ILE A 185 14.06 15.95 -3.96
N PHE A 186 14.87 17.01 -4.00
CA PHE A 186 14.60 18.18 -4.83
C PHE A 186 14.49 17.80 -6.32
N LEU A 187 15.46 17.04 -6.83
CA LEU A 187 15.47 16.55 -8.22
C LEU A 187 14.28 15.63 -8.52
N ALA A 188 13.91 14.75 -7.59
CA ALA A 188 12.72 13.91 -7.75
C ALA A 188 11.45 14.75 -7.90
N GLY A 189 11.30 15.82 -7.11
CA GLY A 189 10.17 16.75 -7.25
C GLY A 189 10.15 17.49 -8.59
N LEU A 190 11.32 17.89 -9.12
CA LEU A 190 11.41 18.46 -10.47
C LEU A 190 10.94 17.47 -11.54
N GLY A 191 11.28 16.18 -11.42
CA GLY A 191 10.78 15.14 -12.33
C GLY A 191 9.25 15.02 -12.34
N VAL A 192 8.62 15.14 -11.17
CA VAL A 192 7.15 15.17 -11.05
C VAL A 192 6.57 16.42 -11.73
N ILE A 193 7.18 17.59 -11.52
CA ILE A 193 6.78 18.85 -12.17
C ILE A 193 6.89 18.70 -13.70
N SER A 194 7.99 18.16 -14.22
CA SER A 194 8.15 17.90 -15.65
C SER A 194 7.05 17.01 -16.22
N GLY A 195 6.64 15.95 -15.50
CA GLY A 195 5.47 15.14 -15.87
C GLY A 195 4.18 15.97 -15.97
N GLY A 196 4.01 16.95 -15.09
CA GLY A 196 2.87 17.87 -15.08
C GLY A 196 2.89 18.79 -16.30
N LEU A 197 4.06 19.32 -16.65
CA LEU A 197 4.24 20.14 -17.83
C LEU A 197 3.97 19.35 -19.12
N LEU A 198 4.40 18.09 -19.21
CA LEU A 198 4.10 17.21 -20.34
C LEU A 198 2.58 16.99 -20.52
N LEU A 199 1.82 16.92 -19.43
CA LEU A 199 0.35 16.81 -19.51
C LEU A 199 -0.29 18.09 -20.10
N LEU A 200 0.31 19.26 -19.82
CA LEU A 200 -0.19 20.57 -20.25
C LEU A 200 0.31 21.00 -21.63
N GLU A 201 1.37 20.38 -22.14
CA GLU A 201 2.04 20.75 -23.39
C GLU A 201 1.09 20.93 -24.58
N LYS A 202 0.10 20.04 -24.70
CA LYS A 202 -0.85 20.05 -25.82
C LYS A 202 -1.97 21.10 -25.70
N ARG A 203 -2.04 21.83 -24.59
CA ARG A 203 -3.13 22.77 -24.28
C ARG A 203 -2.69 24.20 -24.06
N LEU A 204 -1.43 24.42 -23.69
CA LEU A 204 -0.89 25.73 -23.38
C LEU A 204 0.25 26.09 -24.35
N ASN A 205 0.54 27.39 -24.49
CA ASN A 205 1.71 27.83 -25.26
C ASN A 205 3.00 27.65 -24.45
N ILE A 206 4.14 27.61 -25.15
CA ILE A 206 5.44 27.35 -24.52
C ILE A 206 5.80 28.38 -23.44
N ALA A 207 5.48 29.65 -23.64
CA ALA A 207 5.76 30.71 -22.66
C ALA A 207 5.03 30.46 -21.33
N LEU A 208 3.74 30.09 -21.38
CA LEU A 208 2.98 29.79 -20.17
C LEU A 208 3.46 28.50 -19.51
N ILE A 209 3.86 27.49 -20.29
CA ILE A 209 4.44 26.24 -19.74
C ILE A 209 5.72 26.55 -18.96
N LEU A 210 6.61 27.40 -19.50
CA LEU A 210 7.84 27.80 -18.82
C LEU A 210 7.54 28.59 -17.53
N TRP A 211 6.57 29.51 -17.55
CA TRP A 211 6.16 30.24 -16.36
C TRP A 211 5.55 29.35 -15.28
N VAL A 212 4.66 28.43 -15.66
CA VAL A 212 4.07 27.45 -14.75
C VAL A 212 5.16 26.53 -14.17
N GLY A 213 6.11 26.07 -15.01
CA GLY A 213 7.23 25.25 -14.57
C GLY A 213 8.15 25.96 -13.59
N PHE A 214 8.50 27.21 -13.87
CA PHE A 214 9.30 28.05 -12.97
C PHE A 214 8.59 28.26 -11.63
N LEU A 215 7.32 28.66 -11.65
CA LEU A 215 6.53 28.89 -10.44
C LEU A 215 6.36 27.61 -9.61
N ALA A 216 6.05 26.48 -10.27
CA ALA A 216 5.93 25.19 -9.60
C ALA A 216 7.26 24.76 -8.93
N SER A 217 8.39 25.00 -9.61
CA SER A 217 9.72 24.68 -9.07
C SER A 217 10.08 25.57 -7.88
N LEU A 218 9.71 26.86 -7.93
CA LEU A 218 9.91 27.80 -6.83
C LEU A 218 9.05 27.43 -5.61
N ILE A 219 7.77 27.10 -5.82
CA ILE A 219 6.87 26.61 -4.77
C ILE A 219 7.43 25.33 -4.15
N TRP A 220 7.88 24.39 -4.98
CA TRP A 220 8.48 23.14 -4.52
C TRP A 220 9.72 23.38 -3.66
N ALA A 221 10.67 24.20 -4.13
CA ALA A 221 11.86 24.57 -3.38
C ALA A 221 11.50 25.20 -2.03
N THR A 222 10.53 26.11 -2.02
CA THR A 222 10.10 26.84 -0.82
C THR A 222 9.44 25.90 0.19
N MET A 223 8.53 25.03 -0.27
CA MET A 223 7.87 24.03 0.57
C MET A 223 8.88 23.06 1.20
N LEU A 224 9.88 22.62 0.43
CA LEU A 224 10.93 21.73 0.92
C LEU A 224 11.75 22.37 2.04
N LEU A 225 11.97 23.69 2.01
CA LEU A 225 12.67 24.44 3.05
C LEU A 225 11.81 24.69 4.29
N LEU A 226 10.51 24.95 4.14
CA LEU A 226 9.61 25.25 5.25
C LEU A 226 9.20 24.01 6.03
N ASN A 227 8.79 22.95 5.34
CA ASN A 227 8.39 21.69 5.95
C ASN A 227 8.63 20.53 4.99
N GLU A 228 9.82 19.93 5.10
CA GLU A 228 10.26 18.82 4.26
C GLU A 228 9.26 17.66 4.24
N ASP A 229 8.68 17.30 5.40
CA ASP A 229 7.77 16.16 5.52
C ASP A 229 6.46 16.36 4.74
N VAL A 230 5.82 17.52 4.95
CA VAL A 230 4.58 17.88 4.26
C VAL A 230 4.83 18.04 2.76
N ALA A 231 5.94 18.67 2.37
CA ALA A 231 6.32 18.84 0.98
C ALA A 231 6.49 17.48 0.28
N ARG A 232 7.25 16.56 0.88
CA ARG A 232 7.48 15.21 0.34
C ARG A 232 6.19 14.42 0.17
N LYS A 233 5.30 14.40 1.17
CA LYS A 233 3.98 13.75 1.08
C LYS A 233 3.09 14.36 0.00
N GLY A 234 3.07 15.69 -0.09
CA GLY A 234 2.30 16.42 -1.11
C GLY A 234 2.79 16.09 -2.51
N MET A 235 4.10 16.17 -2.75
CA MET A 235 4.69 15.86 -4.05
C MET A 235 4.54 14.38 -4.42
N ALA A 236 4.64 13.47 -3.45
CA ALA A 236 4.38 12.05 -3.65
C ALA A 236 2.92 11.78 -4.06
N LEU A 237 1.95 12.50 -3.48
CA LEU A 237 0.55 12.46 -3.90
C LEU A 237 0.36 13.00 -5.32
N VAL A 238 0.99 14.12 -5.66
CA VAL A 238 0.96 14.66 -7.02
C VAL A 238 1.50 13.63 -8.01
N ALA A 239 2.65 13.01 -7.73
CA ALA A 239 3.24 11.96 -8.58
C ALA A 239 2.28 10.78 -8.77
N ALA A 240 1.72 10.26 -7.67
CA ALA A 240 0.85 9.10 -7.69
C ALA A 240 -0.46 9.34 -8.47
N ILE A 241 -0.94 10.60 -8.53
CA ILE A 241 -2.13 10.97 -9.29
C ILE A 241 -1.79 11.29 -10.75
N LEU A 242 -0.74 12.08 -10.96
CA LEU A 242 -0.41 12.69 -12.24
C LEU A 242 0.00 11.65 -13.28
N PHE A 243 0.85 10.68 -12.93
CA PHE A 243 1.40 9.74 -13.90
C PHE A 243 0.36 8.77 -14.48
N PRO A 244 -0.59 8.20 -13.70
CA PRO A 244 -1.73 7.47 -14.25
C PRO A 244 -2.60 8.31 -15.20
N ILE A 245 -2.81 9.61 -14.89
CA ILE A 245 -3.57 10.50 -15.77
C ILE A 245 -2.78 10.75 -17.07
N LEU A 246 -1.50 11.06 -16.96
CA LEU A 246 -0.59 11.31 -18.08
C LEU A 246 -0.51 10.09 -19.00
N SER A 247 -0.32 8.90 -18.45
CA SER A 247 -0.23 7.66 -19.22
C SER A 247 -1.53 7.38 -19.98
N MET A 248 -2.68 7.45 -19.30
CA MET A 248 -3.97 7.16 -19.93
C MET A 248 -4.32 8.16 -21.03
N THR A 249 -4.16 9.46 -20.78
CA THR A 249 -4.46 10.51 -21.78
C THR A 249 -3.50 10.48 -22.98
N THR A 250 -2.27 10.02 -22.76
CA THR A 250 -1.26 9.90 -23.82
C THR A 250 -1.50 8.69 -24.72
N PHE A 251 -1.76 7.51 -24.14
CA PHE A 251 -1.78 6.24 -24.88
C PHE A 251 -3.17 5.81 -25.39
N ILE A 252 -4.25 6.19 -24.68
CA ILE A 252 -5.62 5.88 -25.11
C ILE A 252 -6.03 6.86 -26.21
N LYS A 253 -6.48 6.31 -27.34
CA LYS A 253 -6.91 7.05 -28.53
C LYS A 253 -8.27 6.54 -29.00
N ARG A 254 -8.88 7.28 -29.92
CA ARG A 254 -10.16 6.89 -30.55
C ARG A 254 -10.02 5.74 -31.53
N ASN A 255 -8.86 5.63 -32.17
CA ASN A 255 -8.63 4.67 -33.25
C ASN A 255 -8.33 3.29 -32.69
N GLU A 256 -8.78 2.27 -33.43
CA GLU A 256 -8.39 0.89 -33.15
C GLU A 256 -6.89 0.70 -33.36
N LYS A 257 -6.32 -0.24 -32.60
CA LYS A 257 -4.94 -0.71 -32.79
C LYS A 257 -4.96 -2.19 -33.14
N GLY A 258 -3.94 -2.67 -33.86
CA GLY A 258 -3.67 -4.10 -33.94
C GLY A 258 -3.38 -4.68 -32.55
N VAL A 259 -3.59 -5.99 -32.36
CA VAL A 259 -3.42 -6.65 -31.04
C VAL A 259 -2.01 -6.44 -30.48
N ALA A 260 -0.97 -6.62 -31.30
CA ALA A 260 0.42 -6.39 -30.89
C ALA A 260 0.65 -4.94 -30.43
N ASN A 261 0.17 -3.95 -31.20
CA ASN A 261 0.28 -2.54 -30.85
C ASN A 261 -0.52 -2.16 -29.60
N ALA A 262 -1.65 -2.84 -29.34
CA ALA A 262 -2.43 -2.67 -28.12
C ALA A 262 -1.67 -3.20 -26.89
N VAL A 263 -1.01 -4.36 -27.00
CA VAL A 263 -0.14 -4.91 -25.95
C VAL A 263 1.06 -3.99 -25.68
N VAL A 264 1.77 -3.55 -26.71
CA VAL A 264 2.90 -2.61 -26.56
C VAL A 264 2.43 -1.29 -25.93
N SER A 265 1.25 -0.79 -26.33
CA SER A 265 0.67 0.42 -25.73
C SER A 265 0.31 0.21 -24.25
N LEU A 266 -0.16 -0.99 -23.86
CA LEU A 266 -0.45 -1.33 -22.48
C LEU A 266 0.83 -1.31 -21.64
N LEU A 267 1.89 -1.96 -22.12
CA LEU A 267 3.19 -1.97 -21.45
C LEU A 267 3.76 -0.55 -21.29
N GLY A 268 3.71 0.26 -22.36
CA GLY A 268 4.16 1.66 -22.31
C GLY A 268 3.33 2.51 -21.35
N LEU A 269 2.00 2.36 -21.35
CA LEU A 269 1.11 3.06 -20.41
C LEU A 269 1.39 2.65 -18.97
N SER A 270 1.57 1.36 -18.70
CA SER A 270 1.89 0.87 -17.36
C SER A 270 3.27 1.33 -16.89
N LEU A 271 4.27 1.36 -17.78
CA LEU A 271 5.59 1.89 -17.46
C LEU A 271 5.53 3.37 -17.07
N VAL A 272 4.83 4.20 -17.83
CA VAL A 272 4.65 5.63 -17.48
C VAL A 272 3.89 5.78 -16.17
N SER A 273 2.88 4.95 -15.90
CA SER A 273 2.18 4.97 -14.61
C SER A 273 3.10 4.61 -13.44
N LEU A 274 3.95 3.59 -13.62
CA LEU A 274 4.93 3.15 -12.62
C LEU A 274 6.02 4.19 -12.34
N LEU A 275 6.31 5.12 -13.26
CA LEU A 275 7.18 6.27 -12.93
C LEU A 275 6.61 7.08 -11.77
N GLY A 276 5.29 7.23 -11.67
CA GLY A 276 4.63 7.85 -10.52
C GLY A 276 4.93 7.12 -9.21
N SER A 277 4.99 5.78 -9.25
CA SER A 277 5.40 4.95 -8.11
C SER A 277 6.87 5.14 -7.75
N VAL A 278 7.76 5.20 -8.74
CA VAL A 278 9.20 5.43 -8.52
C VAL A 278 9.43 6.79 -7.86
N PHE A 279 8.80 7.85 -8.37
CA PHE A 279 8.88 9.17 -7.75
C PHE A 279 8.28 9.19 -6.35
N MET A 280 7.10 8.59 -6.15
CA MET A 280 6.46 8.50 -4.83
C MET A 280 7.36 7.78 -3.82
N VAL A 281 7.91 6.62 -4.16
CA VAL A 281 8.81 5.85 -3.28
C VAL A 281 10.09 6.63 -2.99
N GLY A 282 10.70 7.24 -4.02
CA GLY A 282 11.90 8.06 -3.85
C GLY A 282 11.66 9.26 -2.92
N LEU A 283 10.53 9.95 -3.09
CA LEU A 283 10.13 11.07 -2.23
C LEU A 283 9.82 10.61 -0.80
N LEU A 284 9.32 9.38 -0.59
CA LEU A 284 9.00 8.82 0.73
C LEU A 284 10.08 7.88 1.27
N THR A 285 11.30 7.93 0.73
CA THR A 285 12.43 7.13 1.22
C THR A 285 12.91 7.71 2.56
N ASP A 286 12.40 7.19 3.66
CA ASP A 286 12.85 7.47 5.04
C ASP A 286 12.44 6.31 5.96
N ALA A 287 13.26 6.02 6.97
CA ALA A 287 12.99 4.96 7.94
C ALA A 287 11.66 5.15 8.68
N GLY A 288 11.22 6.40 8.93
CA GLY A 288 9.96 6.69 9.60
C GLY A 288 8.73 6.27 8.77
N TYR A 289 8.81 6.37 7.43
CA TYR A 289 7.75 5.85 6.55
C TYR A 289 7.77 4.31 6.51
N MET A 290 8.96 3.70 6.39
CA MET A 290 9.12 2.25 6.33
C MET A 290 8.72 1.54 7.65
N LEU A 291 8.91 2.22 8.79
CA LEU A 291 8.53 1.75 10.12
C LEU A 291 7.09 2.11 10.52
N LYS A 292 6.28 2.69 9.62
CA LYS A 292 4.91 3.18 9.87
C LYS A 292 4.77 4.28 10.94
N LEU A 293 5.87 4.86 11.41
CA LEU A 293 5.87 6.00 12.36
C LEU A 293 5.25 7.25 11.74
N ASN A 294 5.40 7.39 10.42
CA ASN A 294 4.80 8.46 9.65
C ASN A 294 4.05 7.87 8.45
N GLN A 295 2.72 7.96 8.44
CA GLN A 295 1.90 7.30 7.41
C GLN A 295 1.56 8.25 6.26
N TYR A 296 1.57 7.70 5.05
CA TYR A 296 1.08 8.37 3.86
C TYR A 296 -0.46 8.31 3.82
N ALA A 297 -1.12 9.42 4.18
CA ALA A 297 -2.57 9.52 4.19
C ALA A 297 -3.20 9.65 2.79
N GLY A 298 -2.39 9.89 1.75
CA GLY A 298 -2.85 10.19 0.39
C GLY A 298 -3.45 9.01 -0.38
N VAL A 299 -3.33 7.77 0.13
CA VAL A 299 -3.77 6.54 -0.55
C VAL A 299 -5.21 6.64 -1.07
N LYS A 300 -6.14 7.18 -0.27
CA LYS A 300 -7.55 7.33 -0.66
C LYS A 300 -7.72 8.25 -1.88
N LEU A 301 -6.97 9.36 -1.89
CA LEU A 301 -6.99 10.32 -3.00
C LEU A 301 -6.33 9.73 -4.25
N THR A 302 -5.23 8.98 -4.08
CA THR A 302 -4.60 8.24 -5.18
C THR A 302 -5.61 7.34 -5.87
N TYR A 303 -6.46 6.59 -5.14
CA TYR A 303 -7.48 5.72 -5.75
C TYR A 303 -8.62 6.47 -6.45
N LEU A 304 -9.01 7.63 -5.95
CA LEU A 304 -10.23 8.32 -6.40
C LEU A 304 -9.96 9.33 -7.53
N VAL A 305 -8.91 10.13 -7.41
CA VAL A 305 -8.71 11.29 -8.28
C VAL A 305 -8.41 10.89 -9.73
N PRO A 306 -7.50 9.95 -10.04
CA PRO A 306 -7.17 9.61 -11.43
C PRO A 306 -8.38 9.09 -12.23
N PRO A 307 -9.18 8.12 -11.74
CA PRO A 307 -10.37 7.67 -12.47
C PRO A 307 -11.36 8.81 -12.76
N VAL A 308 -11.57 9.73 -11.81
CA VAL A 308 -12.46 10.88 -11.98
C VAL A 308 -11.89 11.84 -13.02
N VAL A 309 -10.63 12.24 -12.91
CA VAL A 309 -10.00 13.19 -13.85
C VAL A 309 -9.91 12.62 -15.25
N VAL A 310 -9.54 11.34 -15.40
CA VAL A 310 -9.51 10.64 -16.69
C VAL A 310 -10.92 10.60 -17.31
N THR A 311 -11.95 10.31 -16.51
CA THR A 311 -13.34 10.33 -16.97
C THR A 311 -13.75 11.69 -17.49
N LEU A 312 -13.52 12.75 -16.70
CA LEU A 312 -13.83 14.12 -17.10
C LEU A 312 -13.06 14.54 -18.36
N TYR A 313 -11.79 14.16 -18.46
CA TYR A 313 -10.95 14.41 -19.63
C TYR A 313 -11.55 13.78 -20.90
N PHE A 314 -11.89 12.49 -20.86
CA PHE A 314 -12.38 11.77 -22.02
C PHE A 314 -13.82 12.15 -22.39
N LEU A 315 -14.69 12.44 -21.42
CA LEU A 315 -16.03 12.99 -21.67
C LEU A 315 -15.94 14.35 -22.38
N SER A 316 -15.11 15.25 -21.86
CA SER A 316 -14.94 16.60 -22.45
C SER A 316 -14.29 16.60 -23.83
N SER A 317 -13.73 15.46 -24.27
CA SER A 317 -13.12 15.31 -25.60
C SER A 317 -14.18 15.08 -26.70
N PHE A 318 -15.42 14.74 -26.34
CA PHE A 318 -16.54 14.57 -27.28
C PHE A 318 -17.37 15.83 -27.48
N ASP A 319 -17.29 16.80 -26.55
CA ASP A 319 -18.00 18.06 -26.65
C ASP A 319 -17.22 19.11 -27.45
N LYS A 320 -17.90 19.74 -28.42
CA LYS A 320 -17.36 20.82 -29.26
C LYS A 320 -17.31 22.20 -28.57
N GLY A 321 -17.69 22.30 -27.29
CA GLY A 321 -17.73 23.57 -26.55
C GLY A 321 -16.34 24.13 -26.22
N SER A 322 -16.18 25.45 -26.27
CA SER A 322 -14.90 26.15 -26.07
C SER A 322 -14.53 26.43 -24.61
N GLY A 323 -15.34 26.02 -23.62
CA GLY A 323 -15.05 26.22 -22.19
C GLY A 323 -15.51 25.09 -21.26
N VAL A 324 -14.84 24.93 -20.12
CA VAL A 324 -15.11 23.87 -19.12
C VAL A 324 -16.56 23.90 -18.62
N CYS A 325 -17.07 25.10 -18.28
CA CYS A 325 -18.44 25.28 -17.81
C CYS A 325 -19.49 24.95 -18.89
N GLN A 326 -19.19 25.26 -20.16
CA GLN A 326 -20.09 24.99 -21.29
C GLN A 326 -20.08 23.50 -21.67
N ARG A 327 -18.94 22.81 -21.52
CA ARG A 327 -18.85 21.35 -21.64
C ARG A 327 -19.58 20.64 -20.50
N LEU A 328 -19.48 21.12 -19.26
CA LEU A 328 -20.26 20.61 -18.12
C LEU A 328 -21.77 20.78 -18.33
N LYS A 329 -22.20 21.94 -18.83
CA LYS A 329 -23.61 22.19 -19.15
C LYS A 329 -24.10 21.32 -20.31
N GLY A 330 -23.27 21.14 -21.35
CA GLY A 330 -23.53 20.23 -22.45
C GLY A 330 -23.68 18.78 -21.97
N PHE A 331 -22.78 18.32 -21.10
CA PHE A 331 -22.84 16.99 -20.48
C PHE A 331 -24.13 16.75 -19.69
N LEU A 332 -24.55 17.72 -18.85
CA LEU A 332 -25.81 17.62 -18.10
C LEU A 332 -27.05 17.59 -19.00
N GLN A 333 -26.92 18.03 -20.25
CA GLN A 333 -27.99 18.07 -21.24
C GLN A 333 -27.92 16.91 -22.25
N GLN A 334 -26.91 16.05 -22.19
CA GLN A 334 -26.82 14.87 -23.05
C GLN A 334 -27.74 13.75 -22.57
N PRO A 335 -28.38 12.99 -23.47
CA PRO A 335 -29.14 11.81 -23.11
C PRO A 335 -28.23 10.80 -22.41
N VAL A 336 -28.70 10.27 -21.28
CA VAL A 336 -27.94 9.35 -20.44
C VAL A 336 -27.70 8.05 -21.22
N SER A 337 -26.49 7.87 -21.75
CA SER A 337 -26.11 6.63 -22.43
C SER A 337 -25.99 5.47 -21.44
N THR A 338 -26.28 4.24 -21.89
CA THR A 338 -26.13 3.02 -21.07
C THR A 338 -24.70 2.87 -20.52
N GLY A 339 -23.69 3.30 -21.28
CA GLY A 339 -22.30 3.32 -20.82
C GLY A 339 -22.03 4.30 -19.68
N LEU A 340 -22.72 5.44 -19.66
CA LEU A 340 -22.63 6.41 -18.57
C LEU A 340 -23.22 5.84 -17.27
N LEU A 341 -24.40 5.22 -17.34
CA LEU A 341 -25.02 4.55 -16.18
C LEU A 341 -24.16 3.41 -15.64
N LEU A 342 -23.69 2.53 -16.52
CA LEU A 342 -22.80 1.43 -16.12
C LEU A 342 -21.49 1.95 -15.56
N GLY A 343 -20.92 3.01 -16.14
CA GLY A 343 -19.69 3.63 -15.65
C GLY A 343 -19.86 4.22 -14.24
N ILE A 344 -20.95 4.97 -14.01
CA ILE A 344 -21.29 5.48 -12.67
C ILE A 344 -21.48 4.32 -11.69
N GLY A 345 -22.17 3.24 -12.10
CA GLY A 345 -22.33 2.03 -11.30
C GLY A 345 -20.99 1.40 -10.89
N VAL A 346 -20.04 1.28 -11.83
CA VAL A 346 -18.67 0.79 -11.54
C VAL A 346 -17.94 1.69 -10.55
N LEU A 347 -18.01 3.02 -10.72
CA LEU A 347 -17.39 3.97 -9.80
C LEU A 347 -17.98 3.88 -8.39
N VAL A 348 -19.30 3.83 -8.27
CA VAL A 348 -20.01 3.70 -6.99
C VAL A 348 -19.67 2.38 -6.32
N ALA A 349 -19.70 1.27 -7.05
CA ALA A 349 -19.34 -0.05 -6.53
C ALA A 349 -17.87 -0.08 -6.05
N ALA A 350 -16.94 0.46 -6.84
CA ALA A 350 -15.54 0.54 -6.48
C ALA A 350 -15.33 1.40 -5.21
N GLY A 351 -15.99 2.55 -5.13
CA GLY A 351 -15.98 3.43 -3.96
C GLY A 351 -16.57 2.76 -2.72
N ALA A 352 -17.72 2.10 -2.84
CA ALA A 352 -18.38 1.39 -1.74
C ALA A 352 -17.50 0.24 -1.21
N ILE A 353 -16.99 -0.62 -2.08
CA ILE A 353 -16.08 -1.72 -1.69
C ILE A 353 -14.83 -1.18 -0.98
N TYR A 354 -14.30 -0.05 -1.45
CA TYR A 354 -13.13 0.57 -0.84
C TYR A 354 -13.45 1.11 0.57
N LEU A 355 -14.55 1.84 0.74
CA LEU A 355 -14.99 2.36 2.04
C LEU A 355 -15.24 1.21 3.04
N LEU A 356 -15.95 0.17 2.60
CA LEU A 356 -16.26 -1.01 3.40
C LEU A 356 -15.02 -1.82 3.78
N ARG A 357 -13.96 -1.80 2.97
CA ARG A 357 -12.67 -2.46 3.31
C ARG A 357 -11.74 -1.61 4.17
N THR A 358 -11.98 -0.31 4.32
CA THR A 358 -11.14 0.58 5.14
C THR A 358 -11.60 0.71 6.60
N GLY A 359 -12.73 0.11 6.96
CA GLY A 359 -13.14 -0.06 8.36
C GLY A 359 -12.39 -1.23 9.00
N ASN A 360 -12.01 -1.08 10.27
CA ASN A 360 -11.20 -2.03 11.05
C ASN A 360 -11.89 -3.40 11.30
N GLU A 361 -13.03 -3.64 10.67
CA GLU A 361 -13.79 -4.90 10.63
C GLU A 361 -14.19 -5.18 9.18
N GLY A 362 -13.19 -5.50 8.35
CA GLY A 362 -13.41 -5.78 6.94
C GLY A 362 -14.34 -6.97 6.74
N ILE A 363 -15.20 -6.87 5.72
CA ILE A 363 -16.02 -7.97 5.20
C ILE A 363 -15.19 -9.26 5.18
N VAL A 364 -15.69 -10.29 5.87
CA VAL A 364 -15.13 -11.64 5.89
C VAL A 364 -14.91 -12.07 4.44
N VAL A 365 -13.65 -12.17 4.04
CA VAL A 365 -13.28 -12.68 2.72
C VAL A 365 -13.72 -14.13 2.68
N SER A 366 -14.40 -14.55 1.61
CA SER A 366 -14.85 -15.94 1.54
C SER A 366 -13.65 -16.89 1.58
N ASP A 367 -13.81 -18.03 2.26
CA ASP A 367 -12.74 -19.04 2.36
C ASP A 367 -12.24 -19.49 0.98
N THR A 368 -13.14 -19.52 -0.01
CA THR A 368 -12.81 -19.79 -1.41
C THR A 368 -11.91 -18.72 -2.04
N GLU A 369 -12.09 -17.45 -1.71
CA GLU A 369 -11.22 -16.37 -2.19
C GLU A 369 -9.83 -16.47 -1.54
N ILE A 370 -9.75 -16.84 -0.26
CA ILE A 370 -8.49 -17.07 0.45
C ILE A 370 -7.74 -18.26 -0.18
N GLN A 371 -8.40 -19.39 -0.38
CA GLN A 371 -7.81 -20.58 -1.02
C GLN A 371 -7.31 -20.29 -2.43
N PHE A 372 -8.12 -19.60 -3.26
CA PHE A 372 -7.71 -19.20 -4.60
C PHE A 372 -6.46 -18.30 -4.58
N ARG A 373 -6.40 -17.33 -3.65
CA ARG A 373 -5.25 -16.44 -3.50
C ARG A 373 -4.00 -17.17 -3.01
N THR A 374 -4.15 -18.13 -2.09
CA THR A 374 -3.04 -18.94 -1.59
C THR A 374 -2.51 -19.86 -2.67
N ALA A 375 -3.38 -20.51 -3.45
CA ALA A 375 -2.99 -21.34 -4.59
C ALA A 375 -2.22 -20.54 -5.65
N LEU A 376 -2.70 -19.33 -5.98
CA LEU A 376 -1.99 -18.43 -6.88
C LEU A 376 -0.63 -18.00 -6.30
N ALA A 377 -0.56 -17.69 -5.01
CA ALA A 377 0.69 -17.30 -4.37
C ALA A 377 1.73 -18.42 -4.41
N HIS A 378 1.31 -19.66 -4.16
CA HIS A 378 2.20 -20.84 -4.22
C HIS A 378 2.74 -21.06 -5.65
N PHE A 379 1.90 -20.87 -6.67
CA PHE A 379 2.33 -21.04 -8.06
C PHE A 379 3.21 -19.89 -8.59
N LEU A 380 2.89 -18.65 -8.19
CA LEU A 380 3.51 -17.44 -8.74
C LEU A 380 4.64 -16.87 -7.85
N GLY A 381 4.87 -17.46 -6.67
CA GLY A 381 5.80 -16.95 -5.65
C GLY A 381 5.32 -15.71 -4.91
N VAL A 382 4.34 -14.97 -5.44
CA VAL A 382 3.82 -13.73 -4.85
C VAL A 382 2.31 -13.64 -5.01
N ARG A 383 1.61 -13.06 -4.03
CA ARG A 383 0.15 -12.80 -4.10
C ARG A 383 -0.18 -11.73 -5.15
N PRO A 384 -0.82 -12.07 -6.28
CA PRO A 384 -1.20 -11.08 -7.28
C PRO A 384 -2.41 -10.26 -6.82
N ARG A 385 -2.46 -8.98 -7.18
CA ARG A 385 -3.64 -8.14 -6.91
C ARG A 385 -4.75 -8.47 -7.90
N THR A 386 -5.76 -9.20 -7.43
CA THR A 386 -6.91 -9.67 -8.23
C THR A 386 -7.59 -8.58 -9.04
N LYS A 387 -7.75 -7.37 -8.49
CA LYS A 387 -8.38 -6.25 -9.19
C LYS A 387 -7.61 -5.79 -10.43
N GLU A 388 -6.29 -5.92 -10.42
CA GLU A 388 -5.41 -5.45 -11.51
C GLU A 388 -5.43 -6.43 -12.66
N PHE A 389 -5.14 -7.71 -12.41
CA PHE A 389 -5.05 -8.71 -13.48
C PHE A 389 -6.40 -9.22 -13.97
N LEU A 390 -7.44 -9.28 -13.11
CA LEU A 390 -8.73 -9.84 -13.48
C LEU A 390 -9.62 -8.83 -14.23
N LEU A 391 -9.55 -7.55 -13.83
CA LEU A 391 -10.44 -6.50 -14.35
C LEU A 391 -9.68 -5.37 -15.03
N GLY A 392 -8.72 -4.76 -14.33
CA GLY A 392 -8.07 -3.53 -14.79
C GLY A 392 -7.29 -3.66 -16.10
N ASN A 393 -6.28 -4.53 -16.11
CA ASN A 393 -5.40 -4.76 -17.27
C ASN A 393 -6.13 -5.40 -18.46
N PRO A 394 -7.03 -6.38 -18.29
CA PRO A 394 -7.87 -6.88 -19.39
C PRO A 394 -8.75 -5.79 -20.00
N ALA A 395 -9.44 -4.99 -19.17
CA ALA A 395 -10.27 -3.88 -19.66
C ALA A 395 -9.44 -2.83 -20.39
N LEU A 396 -8.24 -2.53 -19.89
CA LEU A 396 -7.30 -1.63 -20.56
C LEU A 396 -6.88 -2.17 -21.93
N LEU A 397 -6.57 -3.46 -22.05
CA LEU A 397 -6.18 -4.07 -23.32
C LEU A 397 -7.31 -4.00 -24.34
N LEU A 398 -8.55 -4.31 -23.92
CA LEU A 398 -9.74 -4.17 -24.77
C LEU A 398 -9.95 -2.72 -25.21
N LEU A 399 -9.81 -1.77 -24.29
CA LEU A 399 -9.94 -0.35 -24.58
C LEU A 399 -8.88 0.15 -25.58
N LEU A 400 -7.63 -0.30 -25.44
CA LEU A 400 -6.56 0.03 -26.38
C LEU A 400 -6.74 -0.63 -27.74
N ARG A 401 -7.33 -1.83 -27.78
CA ARG A 401 -7.64 -2.56 -29.03
C ARG A 401 -8.74 -1.86 -29.83
N TYR A 402 -9.86 -1.55 -29.17
CA TYR A 402 -11.07 -1.04 -29.84
C TYR A 402 -11.16 0.48 -29.90
N GLY A 403 -10.34 1.18 -29.12
CA GLY A 403 -10.33 2.64 -29.02
C GLY A 403 -11.50 3.20 -28.23
N TYR A 404 -11.29 4.34 -27.57
CA TYR A 404 -12.36 5.06 -26.87
C TYR A 404 -13.19 5.87 -27.87
N ARG A 405 -14.22 5.24 -28.45
CA ARG A 405 -15.01 5.80 -29.56
C ARG A 405 -16.19 6.65 -29.14
N ASP A 406 -16.85 6.27 -28.05
CA ASP A 406 -18.04 6.93 -27.52
C ASP A 406 -18.22 6.56 -26.04
N HIS A 407 -19.26 7.12 -25.42
CA HIS A 407 -19.54 6.97 -23.98
C HIS A 407 -19.89 5.52 -23.58
N ARG A 408 -20.13 4.59 -24.52
CA ARG A 408 -20.33 3.16 -24.21
C ARG A 408 -19.08 2.48 -23.70
N TYR A 409 -17.90 3.02 -24.04
CA TYR A 409 -16.61 2.51 -23.57
C TYR A 409 -16.21 3.04 -22.19
N LEU A 410 -17.04 3.87 -21.56
CA LEU A 410 -16.76 4.45 -20.25
C LEU A 410 -16.53 3.41 -19.13
N PRO A 411 -17.28 2.29 -19.05
CA PRO A 411 -16.98 1.25 -18.06
C PRO A 411 -15.58 0.65 -18.23
N LEU A 412 -15.14 0.42 -19.47
CA LEU A 412 -13.79 -0.07 -19.76
C LEU A 412 -12.72 0.97 -19.39
N LEU A 413 -12.97 2.26 -19.65
CA LEU A 413 -12.08 3.35 -19.24
C LEU A 413 -11.92 3.41 -17.72
N LEU A 414 -13.02 3.26 -16.98
CA LEU A 414 -13.00 3.29 -15.52
C LEU A 414 -12.30 2.08 -14.92
N LEU A 415 -12.58 0.87 -15.42
CA LEU A 415 -11.87 -0.34 -14.99
C LEU A 415 -10.37 -0.23 -15.28
N ALA A 416 -10.00 0.26 -16.46
CA ALA A 416 -8.61 0.53 -16.82
C ALA A 416 -7.96 1.53 -15.87
N ALA A 417 -8.64 2.64 -15.55
CA ALA A 417 -8.15 3.65 -14.62
C ALA A 417 -7.96 3.11 -13.21
N ILE A 418 -8.92 2.32 -12.71
CA ILE A 418 -8.84 1.65 -11.41
C ILE A 418 -7.64 0.69 -11.40
N GLY A 419 -7.41 -0.06 -12.48
CA GLY A 419 -6.26 -0.96 -12.61
C GLY A 419 -4.92 -0.22 -12.50
N GLN A 420 -4.71 0.81 -13.31
CA GLN A 420 -3.45 1.58 -13.31
C GLN A 420 -3.22 2.33 -11.99
N THR A 421 -4.30 2.84 -11.40
CA THR A 421 -4.25 3.53 -10.12
C THR A 421 -3.94 2.56 -8.97
N SER A 422 -4.54 1.36 -8.98
CA SER A 422 -4.24 0.30 -8.02
C SER A 422 -2.80 -0.14 -8.09
N MET A 423 -2.28 -0.30 -9.30
CA MET A 423 -0.88 -0.64 -9.53
C MET A 423 0.04 0.41 -8.89
N VAL A 424 -0.22 1.70 -9.10
CA VAL A 424 0.58 2.78 -8.49
C VAL A 424 0.44 2.80 -6.97
N ALA A 425 -0.78 2.66 -6.46
CA ALA A 425 -1.07 2.67 -5.03
C ALA A 425 -0.49 1.45 -4.27
N THR A 426 -0.13 0.36 -4.96
CA THR A 426 0.62 -0.76 -4.36
C THR A 426 1.91 -0.27 -3.69
N PHE A 427 2.60 0.69 -4.30
CA PHE A 427 3.87 1.22 -3.83
C PHE A 427 3.72 2.27 -2.72
N ALA A 428 2.48 2.69 -2.39
CA ALA A 428 2.23 3.60 -1.27
C ALA A 428 2.45 2.92 0.09
N HIS A 429 2.47 1.58 0.12
CA HIS A 429 2.83 0.79 1.29
C HIS A 429 4.35 0.68 1.41
N THR A 430 5.00 1.76 1.81
CA THR A 430 6.48 1.89 1.92
C THR A 430 7.15 0.88 2.85
N PHE A 431 6.39 0.20 3.71
CA PHE A 431 6.87 -0.90 4.57
C PHE A 431 7.00 -2.24 3.83
N THR A 432 6.39 -2.38 2.66
CA THR A 432 6.55 -3.58 1.81
C THR A 432 7.84 -3.42 1.03
N PRO A 433 8.72 -4.45 0.98
CA PRO A 433 9.91 -4.40 0.15
C PRO A 433 9.59 -4.03 -1.30
N LEU A 434 10.41 -3.15 -1.89
CA LEU A 434 10.18 -2.62 -3.24
C LEU A 434 10.16 -3.74 -4.29
N LEU A 435 11.06 -4.73 -4.15
CA LEU A 435 11.17 -5.87 -5.06
C LEU A 435 9.87 -6.69 -5.10
N ILE A 436 9.28 -6.98 -3.93
CA ILE A 436 7.99 -7.69 -3.83
C ILE A 436 6.87 -6.88 -4.50
N SER A 437 6.87 -5.56 -4.32
CA SER A 437 5.87 -4.68 -4.98
C SER A 437 6.03 -4.68 -6.51
N LEU A 438 7.27 -4.72 -7.00
CA LEU A 438 7.59 -4.80 -8.43
C LEU A 438 7.18 -6.16 -9.03
N GLU A 439 7.47 -7.26 -8.34
CA GLU A 439 7.05 -8.60 -8.75
C GLU A 439 5.52 -8.68 -8.87
N ARG A 440 4.78 -8.16 -7.89
CA ARG A 440 3.31 -8.08 -7.95
C ARG A 440 2.82 -7.31 -9.17
N ALA A 441 3.41 -6.16 -9.46
CA ALA A 441 3.03 -5.36 -10.61
C ALA A 441 3.31 -6.09 -11.92
N THR A 442 4.49 -6.71 -12.06
CA THR A 442 4.87 -7.50 -13.25
C THR A 442 3.94 -8.67 -13.47
N VAL A 443 3.69 -9.49 -12.43
CA VAL A 443 2.75 -10.62 -12.50
C VAL A 443 1.34 -10.14 -12.83
N GLY A 444 0.91 -9.02 -12.24
CA GLY A 444 -0.39 -8.42 -12.50
C GLY A 444 -0.58 -7.96 -13.95
N ILE A 445 0.47 -7.40 -14.56
CA ILE A 445 0.49 -7.02 -15.99
C ILE A 445 0.46 -8.26 -16.87
N LEU A 446 1.33 -9.25 -16.63
CA LEU A 446 1.43 -10.46 -17.45
C LEU A 446 0.12 -11.25 -17.47
N LEU A 447 -0.44 -11.56 -16.31
CA LEU A 447 -1.72 -12.26 -16.19
C LEU A 447 -2.87 -11.45 -16.82
N GLY A 448 -2.84 -10.12 -16.64
CA GLY A 448 -3.83 -9.23 -17.23
C GLY A 448 -3.80 -9.21 -18.76
N VAL A 449 -2.60 -9.26 -19.36
CA VAL A 449 -2.44 -9.37 -20.82
C VAL A 449 -2.97 -10.72 -21.31
N ILE A 450 -2.60 -11.83 -20.65
CA ILE A 450 -3.08 -13.17 -21.01
C ILE A 450 -4.61 -13.23 -20.97
N LEU A 451 -5.22 -12.81 -19.86
CA LEU A 451 -6.67 -12.81 -19.71
C LEU A 451 -7.36 -11.88 -20.71
N GLY A 452 -6.80 -10.69 -20.96
CA GLY A 452 -7.33 -9.78 -21.98
C GLY A 452 -7.30 -10.38 -23.39
N LEU A 453 -6.26 -11.14 -23.74
CA LEU A 453 -6.17 -11.89 -25.00
C LEU A 453 -7.24 -12.99 -25.07
N VAL A 454 -7.41 -13.76 -24.01
CA VAL A 454 -8.46 -14.79 -23.92
C VAL A 454 -9.84 -14.17 -24.09
N PHE A 455 -10.14 -13.07 -23.38
CA PHE A 455 -11.42 -12.36 -23.53
C PHE A 455 -11.65 -11.88 -24.96
N MET A 456 -10.64 -11.39 -25.65
CA MET A 456 -10.76 -11.00 -27.06
C MET A 456 -11.11 -12.17 -27.98
N VAL A 457 -10.50 -13.34 -27.78
CA VAL A 457 -10.78 -14.54 -28.58
C VAL A 457 -12.19 -15.04 -28.32
N VAL A 458 -12.58 -15.17 -27.04
CA VAL A 458 -13.93 -15.62 -26.65
C VAL A 458 -14.99 -14.67 -27.19
N TRP A 459 -14.77 -13.35 -27.08
CA TRP A 459 -15.69 -12.35 -27.62
C TRP A 459 -15.83 -12.46 -29.15
N LYS A 460 -14.72 -12.68 -29.87
CA LYS A 460 -14.75 -12.87 -31.32
C LYS A 460 -15.52 -14.14 -31.71
N LEU A 461 -15.30 -15.25 -31.01
CA LEU A 461 -16.02 -16.51 -31.25
C LEU A 461 -17.52 -16.35 -30.98
N PHE A 462 -17.89 -15.72 -29.86
CA PHE A 462 -19.28 -15.42 -29.53
C PHE A 462 -19.93 -14.54 -30.61
N TYR A 463 -19.25 -13.48 -31.05
CA TYR A 463 -19.77 -12.59 -32.10
C TYR A 463 -19.94 -13.31 -33.45
N VAL A 464 -19.06 -14.25 -33.79
CA VAL A 464 -19.17 -15.07 -35.01
C VAL A 464 -20.32 -16.09 -34.91
N CYS A 465 -20.51 -16.74 -33.76
CA CYS A 465 -21.57 -17.74 -33.58
C CYS A 465 -22.99 -17.14 -33.51
N PHE A 466 -23.14 -15.92 -32.97
CA PHE A 466 -24.47 -15.29 -32.78
C PHE A 466 -24.89 -14.34 -33.90
N ARG A 467 -24.01 -14.05 -34.86
CA ARG A 467 -24.42 -13.36 -36.08
C ARG A 467 -25.05 -14.37 -37.03
N LYS A 468 -26.39 -14.47 -37.00
CA LYS A 468 -27.16 -15.19 -38.03
C LYS A 468 -26.59 -14.78 -39.41
N PRO A 469 -26.25 -15.74 -40.30
CA PRO A 469 -26.06 -15.38 -41.70
C PRO A 469 -27.38 -14.76 -42.17
N SER A 470 -27.36 -13.47 -42.49
CA SER A 470 -28.45 -12.84 -43.23
C SER A 470 -28.50 -13.54 -44.58
N SER A 471 -29.35 -14.57 -44.67
CA SER A 471 -29.76 -15.22 -45.89
C SER A 471 -30.49 -14.21 -46.77
N VAL A 472 -29.85 -13.80 -47.85
CA VAL A 472 -30.50 -13.40 -49.11
C VAL A 472 -29.57 -13.95 -50.20
N PRO A 473 -30.04 -14.84 -51.08
CA PRO A 473 -30.86 -14.38 -52.21
C PRO A 473 -32.04 -15.30 -52.58
N GLU A 474 -33.19 -14.68 -52.88
CA GLU A 474 -33.94 -14.91 -54.12
C GLU A 474 -34.35 -13.56 -54.70
#